data_AF-A0A1M6P219-F1
#
_entry.id   AF-A0A1M6P219-F1
#
_cell.length_a   1.000
_cell.length_b   1.000
_cell.length_c   1.000
_cell.angle_alpha   90.00
_cell.angle_beta   90.00
_cell.angle_gamma   90.00
#
_symmetry.space_group_name_H-M   'P 1'
#
loop_
_entity.id
_entity.type
_entity.pdbx_description
1 polymer ?
#
loop_
_entity_poly.entity_id
_entity_poly.type
_entity_poly.pdbx_seq_one_letter_code
_entity_poly.pdbx_strand_id
1 'polypeptide(L)'
;MKRILLIISLFSNILLSAQRYFPGLRSIFMEKGSYKALPKEDFNYFIEWGQKNVENFFMKDLQHSGGDDSSFNSLGLVTKNEMSLDLVDTGFVFKVSKDPKSDYAVTNVLATDTWKARRFGFELGDFGPSKKLDFFLNIRRFLNITKEQSLAHFINIYPKPKTDNVSNTKQFILDVNAMYKSDFPASFADDGSKTLKDLLSAMNKHFKSDDANVLAFYTYIDPNNEADIKTVYDNIANYYKGLNGSSLDGIVNNYFMPKGSYEFTDQNVSLFLPNNLFYKTKMNDKSNVNFKVREVQHQLEYDIIKNKYTFYIKIIPYSGTLSSDFRFVSRFDDVLLGKNKVSELSVPQKNLKDITLILTKENISVSVDYLYNDFDIKRNLKNPIKTIKK
;
A
#
# COMPACT_ATOMS: atom_id res chain seq x y z
N MET A 1 -15.38 -46.79 46.08
CA MET A 1 -14.01 -46.54 45.56
C MET A 1 -13.90 -46.53 44.02
N LYS A 2 -14.45 -47.50 43.27
CA LYS A 2 -14.29 -47.55 41.79
C LYS A 2 -14.90 -46.37 40.98
N ARG A 3 -15.93 -45.68 41.50
CA ARG A 3 -16.52 -44.50 40.83
C ARG A 3 -15.76 -43.18 41.06
N ILE A 4 -14.99 -43.08 42.14
CA ILE A 4 -14.18 -41.88 42.45
C ILE A 4 -12.88 -41.89 41.63
N LEU A 5 -12.27 -43.07 41.43
CA LEU A 5 -11.11 -43.23 40.54
C LEU A 5 -11.42 -42.96 39.07
N LEU A 6 -12.65 -43.25 38.61
CA LEU A 6 -13.09 -42.96 37.23
C LEU A 6 -13.30 -41.46 36.98
N ILE A 7 -13.80 -40.73 37.98
CA ILE A 7 -13.98 -39.27 37.91
C ILE A 7 -12.63 -38.57 38.00
N ILE A 8 -11.71 -39.04 38.86
CA ILE A 8 -10.33 -38.53 38.90
C ILE A 8 -9.58 -38.84 37.59
N SER A 9 -9.81 -40.00 36.95
CA SER A 9 -9.22 -40.32 35.63
C SER A 9 -9.85 -39.55 34.47
N LEU A 10 -11.13 -39.16 34.57
CA LEU A 10 -11.81 -38.32 33.57
C LEU A 10 -11.39 -36.85 33.70
N PHE A 11 -11.24 -36.34 34.93
CA PHE A 11 -10.71 -34.99 35.16
C PHE A 11 -9.21 -34.88 34.87
N SER A 12 -8.41 -35.93 35.10
CA SER A 12 -7.00 -35.91 34.71
C SER A 12 -6.83 -35.93 33.19
N ASN A 13 -7.69 -36.60 32.42
CA ASN A 13 -7.65 -36.56 30.95
C ASN A 13 -8.21 -35.26 30.34
N ILE A 14 -9.16 -34.60 30.99
CA ILE A 14 -9.64 -33.27 30.56
C ILE A 14 -8.59 -32.19 30.87
N LEU A 15 -7.80 -32.34 31.93
CA LEU A 15 -6.67 -31.46 32.24
C LEU A 15 -5.40 -31.78 31.43
N LEU A 16 -5.22 -33.02 30.96
CA LEU A 16 -4.06 -33.45 30.15
C LEU A 16 -4.25 -33.28 28.63
N SER A 17 -5.44 -32.92 28.16
CA SER A 17 -5.71 -32.72 26.72
C SER A 17 -6.44 -31.41 26.39
N ALA A 18 -6.41 -30.44 27.29
CA ALA A 18 -6.64 -29.04 26.93
C ALA A 18 -5.43 -28.53 26.09
N GLN A 19 -5.18 -29.14 24.93
CA GLN A 19 -4.47 -28.46 23.86
C GLN A 19 -5.27 -27.19 23.61
N ARG A 20 -4.72 -26.04 24.01
CA ARG A 20 -5.33 -24.74 23.77
C ARG A 20 -5.62 -24.66 22.28
N TYR A 21 -6.90 -24.68 21.91
CA TYR A 21 -7.32 -24.51 20.55
C TYR A 21 -7.11 -23.04 20.18
N PHE A 22 -6.20 -22.78 19.25
CA PHE A 22 -5.99 -21.46 18.67
C PHE A 22 -6.60 -21.46 17.27
N PRO A 23 -7.51 -20.53 16.93
CA PRO A 23 -8.03 -20.41 15.57
C PRO A 23 -6.90 -20.04 14.60
N GLY A 24 -6.89 -20.62 13.41
CA GLY A 24 -5.87 -20.34 12.40
C GLY A 24 -6.01 -18.92 11.82
N LEU A 25 -4.89 -18.23 11.59
CA LEU A 25 -4.85 -16.88 11.04
C LEU A 25 -5.52 -16.79 9.65
N ARG A 26 -5.53 -17.89 8.89
CA ARG A 26 -6.22 -18.02 7.60
C ARG A 26 -7.71 -17.67 7.64
N SER A 27 -8.36 -17.81 8.79
CA SER A 27 -9.78 -17.50 8.96
C SER A 27 -10.10 -16.00 8.92
N ILE A 28 -9.09 -15.13 9.08
CA ILE A 28 -9.26 -13.68 8.96
C ILE A 28 -8.31 -13.05 7.93
N PHE A 29 -7.22 -13.74 7.60
CA PHE A 29 -6.18 -13.28 6.69
C PHE A 29 -6.16 -14.18 5.45
N MET A 30 -6.38 -13.59 4.27
CA MET A 30 -6.39 -14.31 2.98
C MET A 30 -7.49 -15.38 2.87
N GLU A 31 -8.70 -15.12 3.40
CA GLU A 31 -9.88 -15.92 3.07
C GLU A 31 -10.06 -16.05 1.56
N LYS A 32 -10.60 -17.19 1.09
CA LYS A 32 -10.74 -17.50 -0.33
C LYS A 32 -11.62 -16.42 -1.02
N GLY A 33 -11.00 -15.49 -1.75
CA GLY A 33 -11.68 -14.36 -2.40
C GLY A 33 -11.19 -12.96 -1.96
N SER A 34 -10.37 -12.87 -0.90
CA SER A 34 -9.83 -11.61 -0.36
C SER A 34 -8.58 -11.07 -1.10
N TYR A 35 -8.29 -11.58 -2.30
CA TYR A 35 -7.18 -11.15 -3.18
C TYR A 35 -7.31 -9.72 -3.74
N LYS A 36 -8.24 -8.93 -3.20
CA LYS A 36 -8.64 -7.62 -3.73
C LYS A 36 -7.66 -6.50 -3.36
N ALA A 37 -6.67 -6.80 -2.53
CA ALA A 37 -5.73 -5.81 -1.98
C ALA A 37 -4.34 -5.79 -2.63
N LEU A 38 -4.00 -6.71 -3.54
CA LEU A 38 -2.75 -6.63 -4.32
C LEU A 38 -3.00 -7.02 -5.79
N PRO A 39 -2.39 -6.32 -6.77
CA PRO A 39 -2.47 -6.71 -8.18
C PRO A 39 -1.89 -8.10 -8.41
N LYS A 40 -2.76 -9.09 -8.64
CA LYS A 40 -2.37 -10.50 -8.69
C LYS A 40 -1.33 -10.77 -9.79
N GLU A 41 -1.47 -10.13 -10.95
CA GLU A 41 -0.55 -10.33 -12.09
C GLU A 41 0.89 -9.86 -11.82
N ASP A 42 1.07 -8.91 -10.90
CA ASP A 42 2.37 -8.35 -10.54
C ASP A 42 3.00 -9.06 -9.33
N PHE A 43 2.18 -9.55 -8.40
CA PHE A 43 2.65 -10.06 -7.11
C PHE A 43 2.18 -11.49 -6.78
N ASN A 44 1.81 -12.30 -7.78
CA ASN A 44 1.33 -13.67 -7.55
C ASN A 44 2.33 -14.50 -6.71
N TYR A 45 3.63 -14.35 -6.96
CA TYR A 45 4.69 -15.02 -6.19
C TYR A 45 4.63 -14.71 -4.68
N PHE A 46 4.31 -13.46 -4.32
CA PHE A 46 4.24 -13.00 -2.94
C PHE A 46 2.94 -13.46 -2.28
N ILE A 47 1.83 -13.41 -3.05
CA ILE A 47 0.52 -13.88 -2.61
C ILE A 47 0.58 -15.38 -2.32
N GLU A 48 1.08 -16.20 -3.25
CA GLU A 48 1.22 -17.65 -3.08
C GLU A 48 2.13 -18.00 -1.91
N TRP A 49 3.25 -17.27 -1.76
CA TRP A 49 4.11 -17.39 -0.59
C TRP A 49 3.35 -17.11 0.71
N GLY A 50 2.58 -16.01 0.77
CA GLY A 50 1.78 -15.67 1.95
C GLY A 50 0.77 -16.76 2.31
N GLN A 51 0.08 -17.32 1.32
CA GLN A 51 -0.92 -18.38 1.52
C GLN A 51 -0.34 -19.67 2.03
N LYS A 52 0.81 -20.09 1.50
CA LYS A 52 1.51 -21.28 1.99
C LYS A 52 1.89 -21.12 3.47
N ASN A 53 2.21 -19.90 3.89
CA ASN A 53 2.80 -19.65 5.20
C ASN A 53 1.78 -19.25 6.27
N VAL A 54 0.64 -18.65 5.91
CA VAL A 54 -0.42 -18.25 6.85
C VAL A 54 -1.00 -19.43 7.63
N GLU A 55 -0.97 -20.64 7.06
CA GLU A 55 -1.48 -21.86 7.69
C GLU A 55 -0.70 -22.28 8.96
N ASN A 56 0.51 -21.77 9.12
CA ASN A 56 1.36 -22.06 10.27
C ASN A 56 1.11 -21.13 11.47
N PHE A 57 0.32 -20.08 11.27
CA PHE A 57 0.01 -19.09 12.30
C PHE A 57 -1.38 -19.33 12.87
N PHE A 58 -1.45 -19.32 14.20
CA PHE A 58 -2.69 -19.31 14.95
C PHE A 58 -2.82 -18.01 15.73
N MET A 59 -4.04 -17.68 16.12
CA MET A 59 -4.36 -16.41 16.77
C MET A 59 -4.71 -16.62 18.23
N LYS A 60 -4.35 -15.64 19.04
CA LYS A 60 -4.66 -15.54 20.46
C LYS A 60 -4.89 -14.06 20.79
N ASP A 61 -5.81 -13.78 21.72
CA ASP A 61 -5.99 -12.44 22.31
C ASP A 61 -6.21 -11.32 21.28
N LEU A 62 -6.95 -11.58 20.19
CA LEU A 62 -7.29 -10.56 19.19
C LEU A 62 -8.15 -9.46 19.83
N GLN A 63 -7.65 -8.23 19.82
CA GLN A 63 -8.35 -7.04 20.29
C GLN A 63 -8.45 -6.03 19.16
N HIS A 64 -9.66 -5.83 18.64
CA HIS A 64 -9.93 -4.85 17.58
C HIS A 64 -9.79 -3.40 18.08
N SER A 65 -9.36 -2.50 17.20
CA SER A 65 -9.59 -1.07 17.36
C SER A 65 -11.09 -0.79 17.24
N GLY A 66 -11.61 0.19 17.98
CA GLY A 66 -13.05 0.53 17.98
C GLY A 66 -13.55 1.27 16.72
N GLY A 67 -13.12 0.88 15.52
CA GLY A 67 -13.49 1.53 14.25
C GLY A 67 -13.66 0.56 13.08
N ASP A 68 -14.12 1.07 11.93
CA ASP A 68 -14.39 0.30 10.70
C ASP A 68 -13.11 -0.11 9.91
N ASP A 69 -11.92 0.00 10.51
CA ASP A 69 -10.65 -0.42 9.89
C ASP A 69 -10.24 -1.83 10.33
N SER A 70 -9.29 -2.46 9.62
CA SER A 70 -8.73 -3.74 10.06
C SER A 70 -7.55 -3.58 11.00
N SER A 71 -7.42 -2.43 11.64
CA SER A 71 -6.40 -2.27 12.66
C SER A 71 -6.77 -3.14 13.86
N PHE A 72 -5.77 -3.56 14.61
CA PHE A 72 -6.00 -4.23 15.89
C PHE A 72 -4.96 -3.77 16.89
N ASN A 73 -5.45 -3.53 18.11
CA ASN A 73 -4.67 -3.07 19.24
C ASN A 73 -3.85 -4.18 19.89
N SER A 74 -4.11 -5.44 19.54
CA SER A 74 -3.29 -6.59 19.91
C SER A 74 -3.73 -7.83 19.15
N LEU A 75 -2.76 -8.61 18.70
CA LEU A 75 -2.93 -9.99 18.24
C LEU A 75 -1.72 -10.80 18.66
N GLY A 76 -1.93 -11.82 19.49
CA GLY A 76 -0.94 -12.85 19.75
C GLY A 76 -0.90 -13.84 18.58
N LEU A 77 0.17 -13.80 17.78
CA LEU A 77 0.45 -14.83 16.79
C LEU A 77 1.16 -16.00 17.46
N VAL A 78 0.54 -17.17 17.38
CA VAL A 78 1.01 -18.41 17.99
C VAL A 78 1.51 -19.35 16.88
N THR A 79 2.71 -19.90 17.05
CA THR A 79 3.24 -20.98 16.23
C THR A 79 3.52 -22.20 17.11
N LYS A 80 3.27 -23.40 16.58
CA LYS A 80 3.42 -24.67 17.33
C LYS A 80 4.86 -24.95 17.75
N ASN A 81 5.84 -24.47 16.99
CA ASN A 81 7.27 -24.61 17.23
C ASN A 81 7.99 -23.30 16.85
N GLU A 82 9.30 -23.26 17.08
CA GLU A 82 10.15 -22.28 16.40
C GLU A 82 9.89 -22.31 14.90
N MET A 83 9.61 -21.14 14.33
CA MET A 83 9.28 -21.00 12.92
C MET A 83 10.38 -20.24 12.22
N SER A 84 10.72 -20.67 11.01
CA SER A 84 11.58 -19.95 10.07
C SER A 84 10.82 -19.70 8.78
N LEU A 85 10.81 -18.45 8.32
CA LEU A 85 10.12 -17.98 7.13
C LEU A 85 11.09 -17.26 6.22
N ASP A 86 11.50 -17.92 5.14
CA ASP A 86 12.24 -17.27 4.06
C ASP A 86 11.27 -16.48 3.20
N LEU A 87 11.42 -15.16 3.16
CA LEU A 87 10.54 -14.27 2.43
C LEU A 87 10.72 -14.46 0.92
N VAL A 88 9.77 -15.13 0.27
CA VAL A 88 9.77 -15.40 -1.18
C VAL A 88 11.11 -16.00 -1.65
N ASP A 89 11.67 -16.93 -0.89
CA ASP A 89 12.93 -17.62 -1.21
C ASP A 89 14.11 -16.65 -1.50
N THR A 90 14.14 -15.50 -0.82
CA THR A 90 15.18 -14.47 -0.99
C THR A 90 16.40 -14.68 -0.09
N GLY A 91 16.30 -15.59 0.88
CA GLY A 91 17.27 -15.79 1.95
C GLY A 91 17.11 -14.82 3.13
N PHE A 92 16.13 -13.90 3.07
CA PHE A 92 15.73 -13.11 4.23
C PHE A 92 14.80 -13.95 5.12
N VAL A 93 15.34 -14.47 6.22
CA VAL A 93 14.62 -15.44 7.04
C VAL A 93 14.14 -14.79 8.33
N PHE A 94 12.83 -14.65 8.48
CA PHE A 94 12.20 -14.33 9.76
C PHE A 94 12.21 -15.58 10.64
N LYS A 95 12.69 -15.45 11.87
CA LYS A 95 12.62 -16.50 12.89
C LYS A 95 11.83 -16.03 14.09
N VAL A 96 10.83 -16.81 14.48
CA VAL A 96 10.08 -16.62 15.72
C VAL A 96 10.63 -17.59 16.75
N SER A 97 11.29 -17.05 17.77
CA SER A 97 11.88 -17.82 18.86
C SER A 97 10.83 -18.22 19.89
N LYS A 98 10.99 -19.43 20.43
CA LYS A 98 10.15 -19.94 21.52
C LYS A 98 10.78 -19.62 22.87
N ASP A 99 9.96 -19.28 23.88
CA ASP A 99 10.41 -19.32 25.26
C ASP A 99 10.73 -20.79 25.63
N PRO A 100 11.92 -21.11 26.19
CA PRO A 100 12.24 -22.47 26.63
C PRO A 100 11.20 -23.10 27.57
N LYS A 101 10.42 -22.29 28.29
CA LYS A 101 9.38 -22.72 29.24
C LYS A 101 7.98 -22.86 28.62
N SER A 102 7.81 -22.53 27.35
CA SER A 102 6.54 -22.58 26.64
C SER A 102 6.54 -23.72 25.63
N ASP A 103 5.39 -24.36 25.41
CA ASP A 103 5.22 -25.32 24.31
C ASP A 103 5.05 -24.61 22.96
N TYR A 104 4.68 -23.33 22.97
CA TYR A 104 4.38 -22.53 21.77
C TYR A 104 5.25 -21.27 21.70
N ALA A 105 5.61 -20.86 20.50
CA ALA A 105 6.15 -19.52 20.27
C ALA A 105 4.98 -18.55 20.09
N VAL A 106 4.97 -17.48 20.88
CA VAL A 106 3.90 -16.47 20.86
C VAL A 106 4.55 -15.11 20.64
N THR A 107 4.18 -14.41 19.58
CA THR A 107 4.58 -13.02 19.34
C THR A 107 3.37 -12.13 19.34
N ASN A 108 3.39 -11.08 20.15
CA ASN A 108 2.33 -10.07 20.13
C ASN A 108 2.62 -9.05 19.02
N VAL A 109 1.58 -8.75 18.25
CA VAL A 109 1.63 -7.86 17.10
C VAL A 109 0.54 -6.80 17.25
N LEU A 110 0.91 -5.56 16.96
CA LEU A 110 0.00 -4.44 16.74
C LEU A 110 -0.06 -4.21 15.23
N ALA A 111 -1.25 -4.13 14.64
CA ALA A 111 -1.37 -3.79 13.22
C ALA A 111 -2.11 -2.47 13.05
N THR A 112 -1.53 -1.60 12.24
CA THR A 112 -2.12 -0.34 11.84
C THR A 112 -2.42 -0.37 10.35
N ASP A 113 -3.70 -0.29 9.97
CA ASP A 113 -4.13 -0.09 8.58
C ASP A 113 -4.30 1.41 8.33
N THR A 114 -3.51 1.96 7.41
CA THR A 114 -3.60 3.37 7.01
C THR A 114 -4.15 3.54 5.59
N TRP A 115 -4.71 2.47 5.01
CA TRP A 115 -5.32 2.49 3.70
C TRP A 115 -6.67 3.21 3.71
N LYS A 116 -6.67 4.45 3.22
CA LYS A 116 -7.86 5.32 3.27
C LYS A 116 -9.00 4.80 2.40
N ALA A 117 -8.71 4.21 1.24
CA ALA A 117 -9.75 3.80 0.30
C ALA A 117 -10.62 2.64 0.81
N ARG A 118 -10.09 1.80 1.70
CA ARG A 118 -10.81 0.69 2.30
C ARG A 118 -12.13 1.09 2.94
N ARG A 119 -12.17 2.26 3.61
CA ARG A 119 -13.37 2.79 4.28
C ARG A 119 -14.55 3.05 3.34
N PHE A 120 -14.30 3.07 2.04
CA PHE A 120 -15.30 3.33 1.01
C PHE A 120 -15.68 2.09 0.20
N GLY A 121 -15.27 0.89 0.65
CA GLY A 121 -15.51 -0.37 -0.05
C GLY A 121 -14.74 -0.50 -1.37
N PHE A 122 -13.66 0.24 -1.52
CA PHE A 122 -12.88 0.28 -2.74
C PHE A 122 -12.01 -0.98 -2.89
N GLU A 123 -11.96 -1.51 -4.12
CA GLU A 123 -11.17 -2.68 -4.48
C GLU A 123 -10.13 -2.30 -5.54
N LEU A 124 -8.88 -2.74 -5.37
CA LEU A 124 -7.82 -2.42 -6.33
C LEU A 124 -8.08 -3.05 -7.71
N GLY A 125 -8.82 -4.15 -7.79
CA GLY A 125 -9.22 -4.76 -9.06
C GLY A 125 -10.09 -3.85 -9.92
N ASP A 126 -10.80 -2.89 -9.30
CA ASP A 126 -11.61 -1.90 -10.00
C ASP A 126 -10.83 -0.64 -10.40
N PHE A 127 -9.61 -0.51 -9.86
CA PHE A 127 -8.71 0.58 -10.17
C PHE A 127 -7.83 0.20 -11.35
N GLY A 128 -8.15 0.76 -12.51
CA GLY A 128 -7.40 0.54 -13.72
C GLY A 128 -7.31 1.81 -14.53
N PRO A 129 -6.16 2.05 -15.20
CA PRO A 129 -6.00 3.28 -15.95
C PRO A 129 -6.94 3.38 -17.16
N SER A 130 -7.54 2.27 -17.56
CA SER A 130 -8.56 2.18 -18.61
C SER A 130 -9.94 2.69 -18.18
N LYS A 131 -10.26 2.72 -16.87
CA LYS A 131 -11.54 3.22 -16.36
C LYS A 131 -11.45 4.71 -16.00
N LYS A 132 -11.21 5.54 -17.03
CA LYS A 132 -10.82 6.96 -16.89
C LYS A 132 -11.82 7.79 -16.07
N LEU A 133 -13.13 7.64 -16.33
CA LEU A 133 -14.18 8.37 -15.61
C LEU A 133 -14.29 7.91 -14.14
N ASP A 134 -14.32 6.61 -13.89
CA ASP A 134 -14.39 6.07 -12.52
C ASP A 134 -13.19 6.51 -11.70
N PHE A 135 -12.01 6.51 -12.30
CA PHE A 135 -10.79 7.01 -11.70
C PHE A 135 -10.95 8.49 -11.29
N PHE A 136 -11.41 9.34 -12.22
CA PHE A 136 -11.68 10.74 -11.93
C PHE A 136 -12.69 10.93 -10.79
N LEU A 137 -13.84 10.23 -10.83
CA LEU A 137 -14.90 10.37 -9.82
C LEU A 137 -14.47 9.84 -8.45
N ASN A 138 -13.68 8.77 -8.41
CA ASN A 138 -13.17 8.23 -7.16
C ASN A 138 -12.20 9.22 -6.51
N ILE A 139 -11.31 9.88 -7.27
CA ILE A 139 -10.41 10.90 -6.69
C ILE A 139 -11.24 12.01 -6.04
N ARG A 140 -12.27 12.51 -6.73
CA ARG A 140 -13.18 13.53 -6.20
C ARG A 140 -13.77 13.10 -4.85
N ARG A 141 -14.22 11.85 -4.76
CA ARG A 141 -14.78 11.26 -3.54
C ARG A 141 -13.75 11.19 -2.41
N PHE A 142 -12.53 10.70 -2.67
CA PHE A 142 -11.50 10.55 -1.64
C PHE A 142 -10.95 11.88 -1.13
N LEU A 143 -10.93 12.90 -1.99
CA LEU A 143 -10.57 14.27 -1.61
C LEU A 143 -11.73 15.03 -0.96
N ASN A 144 -12.91 14.41 -0.79
CA ASN A 144 -14.11 15.02 -0.25
C ASN A 144 -14.53 16.31 -1.00
N ILE A 145 -14.36 16.31 -2.33
CA ILE A 145 -14.71 17.43 -3.21
C ILE A 145 -16.18 17.32 -3.58
N THR A 146 -16.98 18.35 -3.27
CA THR A 146 -18.40 18.35 -3.62
C THR A 146 -18.61 18.45 -5.14
N LYS A 147 -19.81 18.10 -5.62
CA LYS A 147 -20.13 18.21 -7.05
C LYS A 147 -20.06 19.67 -7.52
N GLU A 148 -20.46 20.59 -6.65
CA GLU A 148 -20.39 22.04 -6.83
C GLU A 148 -18.94 22.51 -6.94
N GLN A 149 -18.07 22.13 -5.99
CA GLN A 149 -16.65 22.52 -6.04
C GLN A 149 -15.97 22.00 -7.31
N SER A 150 -16.25 20.76 -7.68
CA SER A 150 -15.73 20.12 -8.88
C SER A 150 -16.20 20.84 -10.16
N LEU A 151 -17.50 21.15 -10.27
CA LEU A 151 -18.04 21.87 -11.42
C LEU A 151 -17.55 23.32 -11.49
N ALA A 152 -17.45 24.01 -10.35
CA ALA A 152 -16.90 25.36 -10.29
C ALA A 152 -15.47 25.39 -10.84
N HIS A 153 -14.67 24.38 -10.49
CA HIS A 153 -13.30 24.26 -10.98
C HIS A 153 -13.23 24.05 -12.48
N PHE A 154 -14.11 23.20 -13.04
CA PHE A 154 -14.23 23.07 -14.48
C PHE A 154 -14.52 24.40 -15.15
N ILE A 155 -15.55 25.11 -14.67
CA ILE A 155 -15.97 26.41 -15.21
C ILE A 155 -14.84 27.44 -15.12
N ASN A 156 -14.05 27.42 -14.06
CA ASN A 156 -12.99 28.42 -13.87
C ASN A 156 -11.74 28.18 -14.72
N ILE A 157 -11.45 26.93 -15.12
CA ILE A 157 -10.18 26.59 -15.77
C ILE A 157 -10.30 26.34 -17.27
N TYR A 158 -11.35 25.65 -17.71
CA TYR A 158 -11.37 25.08 -19.06
C TYR A 158 -12.10 25.92 -20.10
N PRO A 159 -13.29 26.48 -19.82
CA PRO A 159 -13.97 27.34 -20.76
C PRO A 159 -13.06 28.51 -21.16
N LYS A 160 -12.89 28.69 -22.47
CA LYS A 160 -12.22 29.85 -23.05
C LYS A 160 -13.27 30.70 -23.74
N PRO A 161 -13.79 31.75 -23.10
CA PRO A 161 -14.78 32.63 -23.70
C PRO A 161 -14.33 33.11 -25.08
N LYS A 162 -15.19 32.96 -26.10
CA LYS A 162 -14.87 33.40 -27.46
C LYS A 162 -14.81 34.92 -27.60
N THR A 163 -15.47 35.64 -26.70
CA THR A 163 -15.49 37.12 -26.63
C THR A 163 -15.55 37.56 -25.18
N ASP A 164 -15.14 38.81 -24.90
CA ASP A 164 -15.08 39.38 -23.55
C ASP A 164 -16.45 39.46 -22.84
N ASN A 165 -17.55 39.39 -23.60
CA ASN A 165 -18.91 39.46 -23.09
C ASN A 165 -19.52 38.10 -22.73
N VAL A 166 -18.79 36.99 -22.89
CA VAL A 166 -19.25 35.65 -22.55
C VAL A 166 -18.63 35.24 -21.22
N SER A 167 -19.46 35.00 -20.20
CA SER A 167 -18.98 34.46 -18.93
C SER A 167 -18.49 33.02 -19.08
N ASN A 168 -17.58 32.59 -18.21
CA ASN A 168 -17.10 31.21 -18.20
C ASN A 168 -18.24 30.18 -18.07
N THR A 169 -19.24 30.47 -17.25
CA THR A 169 -20.43 29.61 -17.09
C THR A 169 -21.22 29.50 -18.39
N LYS A 170 -21.37 30.61 -19.13
CA LYS A 170 -22.05 30.63 -20.42
C LYS A 170 -21.26 29.84 -21.46
N GLN A 171 -19.93 30.03 -21.50
CA GLN A 171 -19.06 29.28 -22.39
C GLN A 171 -19.10 27.77 -22.07
N PHE A 172 -19.08 27.40 -20.80
CA PHE A 172 -19.24 26.02 -20.34
C PHE A 172 -20.52 25.36 -20.87
N ILE A 173 -21.66 26.03 -20.73
CA ILE A 173 -22.94 25.53 -21.25
C ILE A 173 -22.87 25.34 -22.78
N LEU A 174 -22.31 26.30 -23.50
CA LEU A 174 -22.17 26.23 -24.95
C LEU A 174 -21.28 25.06 -25.40
N ASP A 175 -20.16 24.83 -24.69
CA ASP A 175 -19.24 23.73 -24.99
C ASP A 175 -19.91 22.37 -24.74
N VAL A 176 -20.63 22.22 -23.63
CA VAL A 176 -21.39 21.00 -23.32
C VAL A 176 -22.50 20.77 -24.36
N ASN A 177 -23.24 21.81 -24.74
CA ASN A 177 -24.27 21.69 -25.79
C ASN A 177 -23.68 21.27 -27.14
N ALA A 178 -22.54 21.83 -27.52
CA ALA A 178 -21.85 21.47 -28.75
C ALA A 178 -21.39 20.00 -28.73
N MET A 179 -20.82 19.56 -27.60
CA MET A 179 -20.35 18.20 -27.36
C MET A 179 -21.48 17.16 -27.44
N TYR A 180 -22.62 17.45 -26.80
CA TYR A 180 -23.73 16.51 -26.67
C TYR A 180 -24.86 16.75 -27.68
N LYS A 181 -24.71 17.70 -28.61
CA LYS A 181 -25.74 18.12 -29.57
C LYS A 181 -27.09 18.44 -28.88
N SER A 182 -27.00 19.23 -27.82
CA SER A 182 -28.12 19.58 -26.92
C SER A 182 -28.43 21.08 -26.97
N ASP A 183 -29.59 21.46 -26.43
CA ASP A 183 -30.16 22.80 -26.42
C ASP A 183 -30.35 23.36 -25.00
N PHE A 184 -29.55 22.92 -24.01
CA PHE A 184 -29.65 23.46 -22.64
C PHE A 184 -29.49 24.98 -22.66
N PRO A 185 -30.41 25.76 -22.06
CA PRO A 185 -30.47 27.19 -22.28
C PRO A 185 -29.23 27.92 -21.72
N ALA A 186 -28.42 28.50 -22.61
CA ALA A 186 -27.25 29.29 -22.23
C ALA A 186 -27.61 30.55 -21.43
N SER A 187 -28.86 31.03 -21.54
CA SER A 187 -29.40 32.11 -20.72
C SER A 187 -29.47 31.77 -19.23
N PHE A 188 -29.35 30.49 -18.84
CA PHE A 188 -29.20 30.10 -17.44
C PHE A 188 -28.01 30.81 -16.77
N ALA A 189 -26.92 31.04 -17.52
CA ALA A 189 -25.73 31.72 -17.01
C ALA A 189 -25.93 33.23 -16.81
N ASP A 190 -26.99 33.81 -17.38
CA ASP A 190 -27.27 35.25 -17.31
C ASP A 190 -28.22 35.59 -16.13
N ASP A 191 -28.82 34.59 -15.49
CA ASP A 191 -29.72 34.76 -14.34
C ASP A 191 -28.94 34.78 -13.01
N GLY A 192 -28.68 35.98 -12.49
CA GLY A 192 -27.94 36.20 -11.23
C GLY A 192 -28.62 35.64 -9.97
N SER A 193 -29.86 35.15 -10.06
CA SER A 193 -30.53 34.45 -8.94
C SER A 193 -30.18 32.96 -8.86
N LYS A 194 -29.57 32.39 -9.92
CA LYS A 194 -29.25 30.96 -9.99
C LYS A 194 -27.89 30.66 -9.36
N THR A 195 -27.87 29.62 -8.54
CA THR A 195 -26.65 29.11 -7.93
C THR A 195 -26.03 28.00 -8.79
N LEU A 196 -24.78 27.64 -8.49
CA LEU A 196 -24.12 26.49 -9.12
C LEU A 196 -24.85 25.16 -8.83
N LYS A 197 -25.51 25.06 -7.68
CA LYS A 197 -26.36 23.92 -7.33
C LYS A 197 -27.59 23.85 -8.23
N ASP A 198 -28.18 24.99 -8.57
CA ASP A 198 -29.29 25.06 -9.52
C ASP A 198 -28.84 24.65 -10.92
N LEU A 199 -27.65 25.08 -11.35
CA LEU A 199 -27.06 24.66 -12.62
C LEU A 199 -26.87 23.15 -12.68
N LEU A 200 -26.25 22.57 -11.65
CA LEU A 200 -26.07 21.11 -11.51
C LEU A 200 -27.39 20.37 -11.64
N SER A 201 -28.40 20.79 -10.87
CA SER A 201 -29.73 20.16 -10.86
C SER A 201 -30.41 20.25 -12.24
N ALA A 202 -30.37 21.43 -12.85
CA ALA A 202 -30.98 21.68 -14.16
C ALA A 202 -30.30 20.86 -15.27
N MET A 203 -28.97 20.79 -15.28
CA MET A 203 -28.22 20.00 -16.26
C MET A 203 -28.47 18.51 -16.09
N ASN A 204 -28.41 17.97 -14.86
CA ASN A 204 -28.69 16.55 -14.62
C ASN A 204 -30.09 16.16 -15.10
N LYS A 205 -31.08 17.03 -14.88
CA LYS A 205 -32.45 16.82 -15.37
C LYS A 205 -32.54 16.85 -16.90
N HIS A 206 -31.85 17.80 -17.55
CA HIS A 206 -31.92 18.02 -18.99
C HIS A 206 -31.26 16.90 -19.78
N PHE A 207 -30.03 16.55 -19.41
CA PHE A 207 -29.22 15.59 -20.16
C PHE A 207 -29.57 14.13 -19.87
N LYS A 208 -30.48 13.86 -18.92
CA LYS A 208 -30.82 12.51 -18.43
C LYS A 208 -29.57 11.68 -18.10
N SER A 209 -28.46 12.35 -17.77
CA SER A 209 -27.18 11.77 -17.42
C SER A 209 -26.96 11.84 -15.92
N ASP A 210 -26.11 10.95 -15.41
CA ASP A 210 -25.97 10.73 -13.99
C ASP A 210 -25.21 11.85 -13.23
N ASP A 211 -24.57 12.81 -13.92
CA ASP A 211 -23.89 13.94 -13.26
C ASP A 211 -23.39 15.02 -14.26
N ALA A 212 -23.58 16.31 -13.99
CA ALA A 212 -22.97 17.39 -14.78
C ALA A 212 -21.43 17.37 -14.71
N ASN A 213 -20.85 16.76 -13.66
CA ASN A 213 -19.41 16.49 -13.61
C ASN A 213 -18.97 15.44 -14.63
N VAL A 214 -19.82 14.47 -14.96
CA VAL A 214 -19.57 13.51 -16.05
C VAL A 214 -19.62 14.22 -17.40
N LEU A 215 -20.61 15.12 -17.58
CA LEU A 215 -20.68 15.96 -18.78
C LEU A 215 -19.41 16.80 -18.95
N ALA A 216 -18.96 17.46 -17.89
CA ALA A 216 -17.74 18.26 -17.88
C ALA A 216 -16.48 17.41 -18.15
N PHE A 217 -16.38 16.22 -17.56
CA PHE A 217 -15.28 15.30 -17.79
C PHE A 217 -15.14 14.96 -19.27
N TYR A 218 -16.20 14.53 -19.93
CA TYR A 218 -16.16 14.19 -21.36
C TYR A 218 -16.12 15.41 -22.28
N THR A 219 -16.34 16.62 -21.77
CA THR A 219 -16.17 17.85 -22.55
C THR A 219 -14.70 18.31 -22.56
N TYR A 220 -14.00 18.18 -21.42
CA TYR A 220 -12.69 18.82 -21.23
C TYR A 220 -11.53 17.90 -20.85
N ILE A 221 -11.79 16.75 -20.22
CA ILE A 221 -10.74 15.84 -19.76
C ILE A 221 -10.50 14.72 -20.78
N ASP A 222 -11.58 14.09 -21.23
CA ASP A 222 -11.58 13.01 -22.21
C ASP A 222 -12.62 13.27 -23.31
N PRO A 223 -12.37 14.24 -24.21
CA PRO A 223 -13.28 14.58 -25.29
C PRO A 223 -13.72 13.34 -26.08
N ASN A 224 -15.04 13.13 -26.16
CA ASN A 224 -15.67 11.97 -26.84
C ASN A 224 -15.24 10.59 -26.33
N ASN A 225 -14.56 10.49 -25.19
CA ASN A 225 -13.92 9.25 -24.74
C ASN A 225 -12.87 8.71 -25.75
N GLU A 226 -12.31 9.59 -26.57
CA GLU A 226 -11.39 9.25 -27.66
C GLU A 226 -9.93 9.56 -27.32
N ALA A 227 -9.68 10.34 -26.26
CA ALA A 227 -8.32 10.71 -25.91
C ALA A 227 -7.54 9.49 -25.41
N ASP A 228 -6.27 9.41 -25.81
CA ASP A 228 -5.38 8.37 -25.33
C ASP A 228 -5.18 8.48 -23.81
N ILE A 229 -4.81 7.36 -23.21
CA ILE A 229 -4.73 7.22 -21.75
C ILE A 229 -3.82 8.29 -21.14
N LYS A 230 -2.66 8.56 -21.76
CA LYS A 230 -1.68 9.49 -21.22
C LYS A 230 -2.23 10.92 -21.23
N THR A 231 -2.84 11.34 -22.34
CA THR A 231 -3.47 12.66 -22.44
C THR A 231 -4.55 12.86 -21.38
N VAL A 232 -5.39 11.86 -21.16
CA VAL A 232 -6.43 11.93 -20.12
C VAL A 232 -5.81 12.05 -18.73
N TYR A 233 -4.76 11.28 -18.45
CA TYR A 233 -4.06 11.36 -17.18
C TYR A 233 -3.38 12.70 -16.92
N ASP A 234 -2.74 13.27 -17.95
CA ASP A 234 -2.17 14.61 -17.88
C ASP A 234 -3.26 15.66 -17.60
N ASN A 235 -4.43 15.54 -18.23
CA ASN A 235 -5.59 16.41 -17.98
C ASN A 235 -6.15 16.26 -16.57
N ILE A 236 -6.29 15.03 -16.05
CA ILE A 236 -6.74 14.76 -14.68
C ILE A 236 -5.70 15.29 -13.66
N ALA A 237 -4.42 15.13 -13.94
CA ALA A 237 -3.36 15.64 -13.08
C ALA A 237 -3.40 17.16 -13.00
N ASN A 238 -3.58 17.84 -14.14
CA ASN A 238 -3.74 19.30 -14.18
C ASN A 238 -4.99 19.77 -13.41
N TYR A 239 -6.12 19.08 -13.60
CA TYR A 239 -7.36 19.34 -12.87
C TYR A 239 -7.15 19.27 -11.34
N TYR A 240 -6.65 18.15 -10.83
CA TYR A 240 -6.54 17.98 -9.37
C TYR A 240 -5.39 18.76 -8.75
N LYS A 241 -4.34 19.07 -9.52
CA LYS A 241 -3.29 19.99 -9.07
C LYS A 241 -3.86 21.38 -8.81
N GLY A 242 -4.79 21.85 -9.65
CA GLY A 242 -5.49 23.12 -9.45
C GLY A 242 -6.38 23.15 -8.21
N LEU A 243 -6.94 22.01 -7.80
CA LEU A 243 -7.83 21.91 -6.64
C LEU A 243 -7.13 21.66 -5.31
N ASN A 244 -6.05 20.86 -5.29
CA ASN A 244 -5.47 20.34 -4.06
C ASN A 244 -3.94 20.51 -3.98
N GLY A 245 -3.30 21.08 -5.01
CA GLY A 245 -1.85 21.31 -5.04
C GLY A 245 -0.97 20.05 -5.07
N SER A 246 -1.56 18.87 -4.88
CA SER A 246 -0.87 17.58 -4.88
C SER A 246 -0.76 17.02 -6.29
N SER A 247 0.33 16.29 -6.57
CA SER A 247 0.45 15.53 -7.82
C SER A 247 -0.55 14.37 -7.85
N LEU A 248 -0.93 13.94 -9.05
CA LEU A 248 -1.84 12.82 -9.22
C LEU A 248 -1.30 11.52 -8.62
N ASP A 249 -0.01 11.24 -8.81
CA ASP A 249 0.66 10.10 -8.19
C ASP A 249 0.63 10.19 -6.65
N GLY A 250 0.82 11.40 -6.10
CA GLY A 250 0.74 11.62 -4.66
C GLY A 250 -0.67 11.35 -4.10
N ILE A 251 -1.72 11.74 -4.85
CA ILE A 251 -3.10 11.43 -4.50
C ILE A 251 -3.35 9.92 -4.56
N VAL A 252 -2.96 9.27 -5.66
CA VAL A 252 -3.15 7.83 -5.84
C VAL A 252 -2.46 7.04 -4.73
N ASN A 253 -1.17 7.29 -4.50
CA ASN A 253 -0.38 6.53 -3.53
C ASN A 253 -0.79 6.82 -2.08
N ASN A 254 -1.33 8.00 -1.77
CA ASN A 254 -1.75 8.33 -0.40
C ASN A 254 -3.15 7.82 -0.05
N TYR A 255 -4.07 7.77 -1.01
CA TYR A 255 -5.48 7.43 -0.76
C TYR A 255 -5.85 6.03 -1.22
N PHE A 256 -5.42 5.64 -2.42
CA PHE A 256 -5.92 4.45 -3.11
C PHE A 256 -5.05 3.22 -2.87
N MET A 257 -3.77 3.40 -2.60
CA MET A 257 -2.86 2.28 -2.43
C MET A 257 -2.83 1.78 -0.98
N PRO A 258 -2.84 0.45 -0.76
CA PRO A 258 -2.70 -0.16 0.56
C PRO A 258 -1.39 0.23 1.25
N LYS A 259 -1.49 0.57 2.54
CA LYS A 259 -0.34 0.86 3.39
C LYS A 259 -0.66 0.63 4.86
N GLY A 260 0.34 0.20 5.61
CA GLY A 260 0.18 -0.11 7.01
C GLY A 260 1.47 -0.57 7.66
N SER A 261 1.38 -0.96 8.92
CA SER A 261 2.50 -1.48 9.68
C SER A 261 2.08 -2.57 10.65
N TYR A 262 3.05 -3.42 10.98
CA TYR A 262 2.98 -4.43 12.01
C TYR A 262 4.11 -4.17 13.00
N GLU A 263 3.78 -3.79 14.22
CA GLU A 263 4.74 -3.61 15.30
C GLU A 263 4.74 -4.85 16.19
N PHE A 264 5.92 -5.40 16.44
CA PHE A 264 6.14 -6.49 17.37
C PHE A 264 6.44 -5.86 18.73
N THR A 265 5.69 -6.22 19.77
CA THR A 265 5.95 -5.68 21.12
C THR A 265 7.05 -6.46 21.85
N ASP A 266 7.33 -7.68 21.39
CA ASP A 266 8.30 -8.60 21.99
C ASP A 266 9.53 -8.76 21.07
N GLN A 267 10.72 -8.94 21.66
CA GLN A 267 11.97 -9.13 20.90
C GLN A 267 12.21 -10.61 20.48
N ASN A 268 11.16 -11.37 20.23
CA ASN A 268 11.24 -12.79 19.87
C ASN A 268 11.24 -13.04 18.35
N VAL A 269 11.00 -12.01 17.53
CA VAL A 269 11.14 -12.08 16.07
C VAL A 269 12.52 -11.56 15.66
N SER A 270 13.26 -12.39 14.95
CA SER A 270 14.58 -12.05 14.38
C SER A 270 14.53 -12.09 12.86
N LEU A 271 15.17 -11.12 12.19
CA LEU A 271 15.46 -11.22 10.75
C LEU A 271 16.91 -11.65 10.56
N PHE A 272 17.12 -12.76 9.86
CA PHE A 272 18.43 -13.21 9.40
C PHE A 272 18.66 -12.73 7.97
N LEU A 273 19.80 -12.08 7.75
CA LEU A 273 20.17 -11.53 6.45
C LEU A 273 20.85 -12.60 5.58
N PRO A 274 20.62 -12.60 4.26
CA PRO A 274 21.23 -13.55 3.35
C PRO A 274 22.75 -13.34 3.27
N ASN A 275 23.53 -14.38 3.65
CA ASN A 275 25.00 -14.29 3.76
C ASN A 275 25.72 -14.05 2.42
N ASN A 276 25.06 -14.34 1.29
CA ASN A 276 25.57 -14.01 -0.05
C ASN A 276 25.43 -12.52 -0.40
N LEU A 277 24.62 -11.77 0.36
CA LEU A 277 24.41 -10.33 0.18
C LEU A 277 25.01 -9.50 1.32
N PHE A 278 25.01 -10.05 2.55
CA PHE A 278 25.47 -9.39 3.76
C PHE A 278 26.49 -10.26 4.48
N TYR A 279 27.64 -9.69 4.86
CA TYR A 279 28.73 -10.46 5.45
C TYR A 279 29.48 -9.65 6.52
N LYS A 280 30.01 -10.30 7.56
CA LYS A 280 30.65 -9.61 8.69
C LYS A 280 32.01 -9.03 8.34
N THR A 281 32.89 -9.88 7.80
CA THR A 281 34.29 -9.53 7.60
C THR A 281 34.67 -9.36 6.14
N LYS A 282 34.43 -10.40 5.33
CA LYS A 282 34.75 -10.43 3.91
C LYS A 282 33.64 -11.10 3.12
N MET A 283 33.56 -10.79 1.83
CA MET A 283 32.62 -11.41 0.91
C MET A 283 32.79 -12.95 0.97
N ASN A 284 31.68 -13.68 1.10
CA ASN A 284 31.59 -15.14 1.33
C ASN A 284 31.85 -15.63 2.77
N ASP A 285 31.96 -14.74 3.76
CA ASP A 285 31.83 -15.13 5.17
C ASP A 285 30.44 -15.73 5.43
N LYS A 286 30.39 -16.97 5.92
CA LYS A 286 29.13 -17.69 6.23
C LYS A 286 28.52 -17.28 7.58
N SER A 287 29.10 -16.30 8.27
CA SER A 287 28.62 -15.83 9.56
C SER A 287 27.28 -15.12 9.40
N ASN A 288 26.25 -15.64 10.06
CA ASN A 288 24.92 -15.04 10.04
C ASN A 288 24.93 -13.63 10.63
N VAL A 289 24.36 -12.68 9.90
CA VAL A 289 24.01 -11.35 10.39
C VAL A 289 22.51 -11.34 10.66
N ASN A 290 22.09 -10.92 11.84
CA ASN A 290 20.67 -10.85 12.19
C ASN A 290 20.38 -9.71 13.17
N PHE A 291 19.11 -9.32 13.29
CA PHE A 291 18.65 -8.37 14.29
C PHE A 291 17.24 -8.72 14.77
N LYS A 292 16.81 -8.14 15.90
CA LYS A 292 15.43 -8.26 16.39
C LYS A 292 14.54 -7.27 15.66
N VAL A 293 13.43 -7.74 15.09
CA VAL A 293 12.50 -6.92 14.32
C VAL A 293 11.57 -6.19 15.28
N ARG A 294 11.53 -4.87 15.18
CA ARG A 294 10.58 -4.03 15.92
C ARG A 294 9.31 -3.81 15.11
N GLU A 295 9.46 -3.48 13.83
CA GLU A 295 8.33 -3.06 13.00
C GLU A 295 8.55 -3.48 11.54
N VAL A 296 7.47 -3.91 10.89
CA VAL A 296 7.41 -4.10 9.44
C VAL A 296 6.37 -3.15 8.87
N GLN A 297 6.82 -2.18 8.09
CA GLN A 297 5.96 -1.27 7.35
C GLN A 297 5.80 -1.76 5.91
N HIS A 298 4.60 -1.61 5.35
CA HIS A 298 4.35 -1.95 3.97
C HIS A 298 3.59 -0.84 3.26
N GLN A 299 3.91 -0.65 1.97
CA GLN A 299 3.26 0.35 1.13
C GLN A 299 3.26 -0.14 -0.31
N LEU A 300 2.09 -0.16 -0.93
CA LEU A 300 1.97 -0.28 -2.38
C LEU A 300 2.06 1.11 -2.99
N GLU A 301 2.77 1.23 -4.11
CA GLU A 301 2.74 2.40 -4.97
C GLU A 301 2.38 1.99 -6.39
N TYR A 302 1.72 2.90 -7.08
CA TYR A 302 1.40 2.79 -8.49
C TYR A 302 1.93 4.00 -9.25
N ASP A 303 2.79 3.74 -10.23
CA ASP A 303 3.24 4.73 -11.21
C ASP A 303 2.26 4.70 -12.38
N ILE A 304 1.44 5.74 -12.49
CA ILE A 304 0.35 5.80 -13.46
C ILE A 304 0.88 5.83 -14.89
N ILE A 305 1.94 6.60 -15.12
CA ILE A 305 2.52 6.80 -16.45
C ILE A 305 3.20 5.51 -16.94
N LYS A 306 3.92 4.83 -16.05
CA LYS A 306 4.57 3.56 -16.39
C LYS A 306 3.64 2.35 -16.28
N ASN A 307 2.41 2.55 -15.78
CA ASN A 307 1.45 1.48 -15.46
C ASN A 307 2.13 0.35 -14.67
N LYS A 308 2.82 0.71 -13.58
CA LYS A 308 3.65 -0.23 -12.82
C LYS A 308 3.40 -0.11 -11.32
N TYR A 309 3.19 -1.26 -10.70
CA TYR A 309 3.14 -1.37 -9.25
C TYR A 309 4.51 -1.64 -8.65
N THR A 310 4.76 -1.03 -7.49
CA THR A 310 5.93 -1.31 -6.64
C THR A 310 5.48 -1.50 -5.22
N PHE A 311 5.82 -2.64 -4.61
CA PHE A 311 5.45 -2.96 -3.25
C PHE A 311 6.67 -2.87 -2.33
N TYR A 312 6.62 -1.99 -1.35
CA TYR A 312 7.71 -1.75 -0.40
C TYR A 312 7.42 -2.48 0.90
N ILE A 313 8.41 -3.22 1.40
CA ILE A 313 8.40 -3.85 2.72
C ILE A 313 9.62 -3.32 3.47
N LYS A 314 9.40 -2.39 4.40
CA LYS A 314 10.45 -1.80 5.24
C LYS A 314 10.49 -2.53 6.59
N ILE A 315 11.64 -3.07 6.95
CA ILE A 315 11.86 -3.84 8.17
C ILE A 315 12.78 -3.05 9.09
N ILE A 316 12.28 -2.68 10.25
CA ILE A 316 12.94 -1.80 11.21
C ILE A 316 13.39 -2.62 12.42
N PRO A 317 14.69 -2.58 12.80
CA PRO A 317 15.20 -3.29 13.95
C PRO A 317 14.85 -2.60 15.27
N TYR A 318 14.91 -3.35 16.36
CA TYR A 318 15.15 -2.75 17.68
C TYR A 318 16.57 -2.21 17.75
N SER A 319 16.72 -1.02 18.33
CA SER A 319 18.04 -0.39 18.50
C SER A 319 19.01 -1.31 19.24
N GLY A 320 20.24 -1.42 18.73
CA GLY A 320 21.31 -2.21 19.34
C GLY A 320 21.17 -3.73 19.22
N THR A 321 20.14 -4.25 18.53
CA THR A 321 19.91 -5.70 18.42
C THR A 321 20.59 -6.38 17.24
N LEU A 322 21.23 -5.60 16.36
CA LEU A 322 22.03 -6.13 15.28
C LEU A 322 23.18 -6.97 15.85
N SER A 323 23.42 -8.16 15.28
CA SER A 323 24.35 -9.13 15.86
C SER A 323 25.83 -8.78 15.71
N SER A 324 26.15 -7.90 14.76
CA SER A 324 27.50 -7.45 14.44
C SER A 324 27.45 -6.33 13.42
N ASP A 325 28.57 -5.63 13.24
CA ASP A 325 28.83 -4.91 11.99
C ASP A 325 28.64 -5.84 10.78
N PHE A 326 28.22 -5.28 9.67
CA PHE A 326 28.13 -6.03 8.42
C PHE A 326 28.52 -5.16 7.23
N ARG A 327 28.79 -5.84 6.13
CA ARG A 327 29.15 -5.23 4.85
C ARG A 327 28.24 -5.73 3.76
N PHE A 328 28.07 -4.91 2.73
CA PHE A 328 27.33 -5.24 1.52
C PHE A 328 27.88 -4.49 0.31
N VAL A 329 27.59 -4.98 -0.89
CA VAL A 329 28.01 -4.32 -2.14
C VAL A 329 26.86 -3.49 -2.69
N SER A 330 27.10 -2.18 -2.83
CA SER A 330 26.13 -1.22 -3.35
C SER A 330 26.53 -0.70 -4.73
N ARG A 331 25.53 -0.32 -5.53
CA ARG A 331 25.70 0.53 -6.72
C ARG A 331 24.98 1.86 -6.46
N PHE A 332 25.68 2.97 -6.61
CA PHE A 332 25.12 4.31 -6.40
C PHE A 332 25.79 5.33 -7.33
N ASP A 333 25.07 6.41 -7.61
CA ASP A 333 25.62 7.55 -8.35
C ASP A 333 26.48 8.40 -7.41
N ASP A 334 27.76 8.52 -7.74
CA ASP A 334 28.66 9.46 -7.09
C ASP A 334 28.41 10.85 -7.68
N VAL A 335 27.65 11.68 -6.94
CA VAL A 335 27.22 13.01 -7.39
C VAL A 335 28.41 13.92 -7.69
N LEU A 336 29.52 13.76 -6.98
CA LEU A 336 30.73 14.57 -7.18
C LEU A 336 31.45 14.17 -8.48
N LEU A 337 31.42 12.88 -8.83
CA LEU A 337 32.09 12.36 -10.02
C LEU A 337 31.17 12.21 -11.23
N GLY A 338 29.85 12.39 -11.05
CA GLY A 338 28.84 12.18 -12.08
C GLY A 338 28.84 10.77 -12.66
N LYS A 339 29.25 9.76 -11.87
CA LYS A 339 29.45 8.37 -12.35
C LYS A 339 28.84 7.35 -11.40
N ASN A 340 28.37 6.26 -11.99
CA ASN A 340 27.97 5.07 -11.23
C ASN A 340 29.19 4.42 -10.59
N LYS A 341 29.17 4.29 -9.26
CA LYS A 341 30.19 3.61 -8.48
C LYS A 341 29.61 2.32 -7.91
N VAL A 342 30.45 1.28 -7.87
CA VAL A 342 30.17 0.05 -7.13
C VAL A 342 31.19 -0.04 -6.01
N SER A 343 30.75 -0.13 -4.77
CA SER A 343 31.66 -0.30 -3.64
C SER A 343 31.07 -1.18 -2.56
N GLU A 344 31.96 -1.81 -1.81
CA GLU A 344 31.64 -2.41 -0.53
C GLU A 344 31.44 -1.30 0.51
N LEU A 345 30.35 -1.39 1.25
CA LEU A 345 29.99 -0.46 2.32
C LEU A 345 29.92 -1.23 3.63
N SER A 346 30.39 -0.61 4.71
CA SER A 346 30.33 -1.16 6.07
C SER A 346 29.25 -0.43 6.88
N VAL A 347 28.42 -1.19 7.56
CA VAL A 347 27.36 -0.69 8.45
C VAL A 347 27.70 -1.11 9.88
N PRO A 348 28.04 -0.15 10.75
CA PRO A 348 28.24 -0.43 12.16
C PRO A 348 26.96 -0.96 12.82
N GLN A 349 27.12 -1.82 13.82
CA GLN A 349 26.05 -2.49 14.55
C GLN A 349 24.96 -1.52 15.06
N LYS A 350 25.37 -0.33 15.51
CA LYS A 350 24.48 0.67 16.12
C LYS A 350 23.79 1.57 15.09
N ASN A 351 24.16 1.47 13.82
CA ASN A 351 23.82 2.47 12.82
C ASN A 351 22.73 2.02 11.85
N LEU A 352 22.36 0.74 11.84
CA LEU A 352 21.29 0.26 10.98
C LEU A 352 19.94 0.89 11.38
N LYS A 353 19.28 1.57 10.43
CA LYS A 353 17.94 2.14 10.61
C LYS A 353 16.87 1.22 10.07
N ASP A 354 16.99 0.77 8.82
CA ASP A 354 16.07 -0.20 8.23
C ASP A 354 16.64 -0.94 7.02
N ILE A 355 15.97 -2.03 6.67
CA ILE A 355 16.12 -2.69 5.38
C ILE A 355 14.79 -2.62 4.65
N THR A 356 14.79 -2.05 3.46
CA THR A 356 13.61 -1.97 2.60
C THR A 356 13.75 -2.94 1.42
N LEU A 357 12.81 -3.87 1.31
CA LEU A 357 12.63 -4.72 0.14
C LEU A 357 11.65 -4.04 -0.81
N ILE A 358 12.06 -3.90 -2.06
CA ILE A 358 11.33 -3.20 -3.12
C ILE A 358 10.93 -4.27 -4.14
N LEU A 359 9.69 -4.74 -4.02
CA LEU A 359 9.13 -5.80 -4.82
C LEU A 359 8.50 -5.19 -6.07
N THR A 360 8.85 -5.75 -7.22
CA THR A 360 8.20 -5.48 -8.50
C THR A 360 7.80 -6.80 -9.16
N LYS A 361 7.10 -6.73 -10.29
CA LYS A 361 6.78 -7.92 -11.11
C LYS A 361 8.01 -8.74 -11.52
N GLU A 362 9.15 -8.09 -11.71
CA GLU A 362 10.33 -8.72 -12.32
C GLU A 362 11.40 -9.09 -11.28
N ASN A 363 11.55 -8.29 -10.24
CA ASN A 363 12.66 -8.42 -9.30
C ASN A 363 12.33 -7.85 -7.93
N ILE A 364 13.15 -8.26 -6.96
CA ILE A 364 13.18 -7.74 -5.60
C ILE A 364 14.50 -6.99 -5.43
N SER A 365 14.42 -5.67 -5.32
CA SER A 365 15.58 -4.85 -4.97
C SER A 365 15.64 -4.67 -3.46
N VAL A 366 16.83 -4.43 -2.92
CA VAL A 366 17.03 -4.25 -1.46
C VAL A 366 17.73 -2.92 -1.24
N SER A 367 17.20 -2.13 -0.33
CA SER A 367 17.77 -0.86 0.14
C SER A 367 18.14 -0.99 1.62
N VAL A 368 19.30 -0.48 1.99
CA VAL A 368 19.78 -0.42 3.36
C VAL A 368 19.85 1.05 3.75
N ASP A 369 19.16 1.41 4.84
CA ASP A 369 19.18 2.74 5.45
C ASP A 369 19.96 2.67 6.76
N TYR A 370 20.99 3.50 6.90
CA TYR A 370 21.87 3.51 8.06
C TYR A 370 22.50 4.89 8.29
N LEU A 371 22.92 5.12 9.53
CA LEU A 371 23.64 6.34 9.92
C LEU A 371 25.13 6.25 9.56
N TYR A 372 25.65 7.31 8.93
CA TYR A 372 27.07 7.51 8.68
C TYR A 372 27.46 8.95 8.97
N ASN A 373 28.32 9.16 9.97
CA ASN A 373 28.70 10.50 10.45
C ASN A 373 27.48 11.40 10.72
N ASP A 374 26.48 10.86 11.42
CA ASP A 374 25.21 11.53 11.75
C ASP A 374 24.29 11.88 10.56
N PHE A 375 24.64 11.41 9.35
CA PHE A 375 23.78 11.53 8.16
C PHE A 375 23.05 10.22 7.86
N ASP A 376 21.79 10.34 7.45
CA ASP A 376 21.01 9.22 6.93
C ASP A 376 21.48 8.86 5.53
N ILE A 377 22.02 7.65 5.38
CA ILE A 377 22.51 7.11 4.12
C ILE A 377 21.63 5.95 3.68
N LYS A 378 20.96 6.14 2.55
CA LYS A 378 20.21 5.09 1.86
C LYS A 378 20.99 4.56 0.65
N ARG A 379 21.16 3.23 0.58
CA ARG A 379 21.95 2.56 -0.46
C ARG A 379 21.30 1.27 -0.92
N ASN A 380 21.19 1.10 -2.24
CA ASN A 380 20.64 -0.11 -2.83
C ASN A 380 21.73 -1.17 -3.03
N LEU A 381 21.39 -2.45 -2.89
CA LEU A 381 22.28 -3.54 -3.28
C LEU A 381 22.59 -3.47 -4.78
N LYS A 382 23.80 -3.88 -5.17
CA LYS A 382 24.26 -3.84 -6.57
C LYS A 382 23.35 -4.63 -7.51
N ASN A 383 22.96 -5.83 -7.09
CA ASN A 383 22.20 -6.76 -7.91
C ASN A 383 20.84 -7.02 -7.26
N PRO A 384 19.73 -6.82 -7.98
CA PRO A 384 18.42 -7.22 -7.48
C PRO A 384 18.32 -8.75 -7.48
N ILE A 385 17.49 -9.28 -6.58
CA ILE A 385 17.13 -10.69 -6.52
C ILE A 385 16.09 -10.92 -7.61
N LYS A 386 16.38 -11.82 -8.56
CA LYS A 386 15.40 -12.17 -9.60
C LYS A 386 14.25 -12.93 -8.96
N THR A 387 13.02 -12.51 -9.24
CA THR A 387 11.86 -13.33 -8.89
C THR A 387 11.90 -14.59 -9.75
N ILE A 388 11.71 -15.75 -9.11
CA ILE A 388 11.56 -17.00 -9.86
C ILE A 388 10.18 -16.91 -10.49
N LYS A 389 10.10 -16.67 -11.80
CA LYS A 389 8.88 -16.98 -12.56
C LYS A 389 8.70 -18.49 -12.47
N LYS A 390 7.79 -18.94 -11.59
CA LYS A 390 7.27 -20.31 -11.66
C LYS A 390 6.10 -20.33 -12.61
#